data_AF-A0A942NVQ1-F1
#
_entry.id   AF-A0A942NVQ1-F1
#
_cell.length_a   1.000
_cell.length_b   1.000
_cell.length_c   1.000
_cell.angle_alpha   90.00
_cell.angle_beta   90.00
_cell.angle_gamma   90.00
#
_symmetry.space_group_name_H-M   'P 1'
#
loop_
_entity.id
_entity.type
_entity.pdbx_description
1 polymer ?
#
loop_
_entity_poly.entity_id
_entity_poly.type
_entity_poly.pdbx_seq_one_letter_code
_entity_poly.pdbx_strand_id
1 'polypeptide(L)'
;MQYRPKLQLMPYLLLSCMGSAAHAQHDMDDLMELSPAQLSDISVSIASGTLKSLSHSAAVTSVITAEQIASMGATELHEILETVPGMHVTIQPVTNDYSYSMRGMRNDTNSEVLLMMNGTRFSVPQQGTHMAGMVIPVENIQRI
;
A
#
# COMPACT_ATOMS: atom_id res chain seq x y z
N MET A 1 -48.67 -52.89 -44.10
CA MET A 1 -47.68 -53.30 -45.12
C MET A 1 -46.29 -52.93 -44.59
N GLN A 2 -45.50 -53.96 -44.30
CA GLN A 2 -44.07 -53.97 -43.96
C GLN A 2 -43.23 -53.24 -45.06
N TYR A 3 -42.04 -52.64 -44.92
CA TYR A 3 -40.80 -53.03 -44.19
C TYR A 3 -39.69 -51.91 -44.27
N ARG A 4 -39.10 -51.50 -43.12
CA ARG A 4 -37.65 -51.24 -42.76
C ARG A 4 -36.74 -50.23 -43.51
N PRO A 5 -35.60 -49.71 -42.95
CA PRO A 5 -34.77 -50.25 -41.84
C PRO A 5 -34.23 -49.27 -40.76
N LYS A 6 -33.54 -49.87 -39.78
CA LYS A 6 -32.86 -49.31 -38.58
C LYS A 6 -31.43 -48.82 -38.90
N LEU A 7 -30.96 -47.78 -38.19
CA LEU A 7 -29.56 -47.48 -37.78
C LEU A 7 -29.57 -46.08 -37.09
N GLN A 8 -28.89 -45.71 -36.01
CA GLN A 8 -28.21 -46.32 -34.87
C GLN A 8 -27.70 -45.11 -34.04
N LEU A 9 -27.69 -45.24 -32.70
CA LEU A 9 -26.66 -44.71 -31.80
C LEU A 9 -26.39 -43.18 -31.69
N MET A 10 -26.97 -42.53 -30.68
CA MET A 10 -26.24 -41.81 -29.61
C MET A 10 -27.22 -41.15 -28.62
N PRO A 11 -27.27 -41.63 -27.37
CA PRO A 11 -27.15 -40.68 -26.26
C PRO A 11 -26.13 -41.23 -25.27
N TYR A 12 -24.88 -40.81 -25.42
CA TYR A 12 -23.84 -41.05 -24.42
C TYR A 12 -23.01 -39.78 -24.28
N LEU A 13 -23.54 -38.82 -23.53
CA LEU A 13 -22.74 -37.77 -22.91
C LEU A 13 -23.38 -37.28 -21.61
N LEU A 14 -23.77 -38.24 -20.77
CA LEU A 14 -23.90 -38.08 -19.33
C LEU A 14 -22.84 -39.01 -18.75
N LEU A 15 -21.68 -38.46 -18.34
CA LEU A 15 -20.84 -38.91 -17.20
C LEU A 15 -19.38 -38.40 -17.32
N SER A 16 -19.10 -37.23 -16.74
CA SER A 16 -17.76 -36.74 -16.33
C SER A 16 -17.94 -35.30 -15.82
N CYS A 17 -17.64 -34.87 -14.58
CA CYS A 17 -16.82 -35.40 -13.53
C CYS A 17 -17.40 -34.98 -12.17
N MET A 18 -17.57 -35.94 -11.26
CA MET A 18 -17.47 -35.68 -9.83
C MET A 18 -15.97 -35.74 -9.47
N GLY A 19 -15.45 -34.73 -8.76
CA GLY A 19 -14.15 -34.85 -8.07
C GLY A 19 -13.32 -33.56 -8.02
N SER A 20 -13.06 -33.11 -6.79
CA SER A 20 -12.10 -32.08 -6.34
C SER A 20 -12.61 -30.62 -6.43
N ALA A 21 -12.55 -29.77 -5.40
CA ALA A 21 -11.86 -29.85 -4.12
C ALA A 21 -12.59 -29.00 -3.07
N ALA A 22 -12.52 -29.46 -1.81
CA ALA A 22 -12.72 -28.67 -0.62
C ALA A 22 -11.59 -27.64 -0.44
N HIS A 23 -11.84 -26.68 0.46
CA HIS A 23 -10.96 -25.61 0.99
C HIS A 23 -10.90 -24.30 0.21
N ALA A 24 -11.69 -23.32 0.67
CA ALA A 24 -11.39 -21.89 0.56
C ALA A 24 -12.20 -21.06 1.59
N GLN A 25 -12.27 -21.50 2.85
CA GLN A 25 -12.93 -20.74 3.92
C GLN A 25 -12.00 -20.47 5.11
N HIS A 26 -10.69 -20.67 4.95
CA HIS A 26 -9.70 -20.52 6.03
C HIS A 26 -8.66 -19.42 5.73
N ASP A 27 -8.98 -18.44 4.90
CA ASP A 27 -8.07 -17.32 4.57
C ASP A 27 -8.62 -15.96 5.04
N MET A 28 -9.90 -15.87 5.42
CA MET A 28 -10.50 -14.61 5.84
C MET A 28 -10.25 -14.32 7.34
N ASP A 29 -10.13 -15.38 8.15
CA ASP A 29 -9.88 -15.27 9.60
C ASP A 29 -8.41 -14.90 9.87
N ASP A 30 -7.46 -15.47 9.12
CA ASP A 30 -6.02 -15.12 9.20
C ASP A 30 -5.74 -13.65 8.82
N LEU A 31 -6.54 -13.07 7.89
CA LEU A 31 -6.41 -11.67 7.49
C LEU A 31 -6.83 -10.69 8.61
N MET A 32 -7.62 -11.16 9.58
CA MET A 32 -8.13 -10.37 10.72
C MET A 32 -7.30 -10.58 12.01
N GLU A 33 -6.31 -11.48 12.00
CA GLU A 33 -5.47 -11.81 13.15
C GLU A 33 -4.13 -11.04 13.22
N LEU A 34 -3.95 -9.99 12.42
CA LEU A 34 -2.89 -9.01 12.69
C LEU A 34 -3.22 -8.27 14.00
N SER A 35 -2.63 -8.74 15.10
CA SER A 35 -3.01 -8.31 16.45
C SER A 35 -2.68 -6.82 16.71
N PRO A 36 -3.61 -6.03 17.28
CA PRO A 36 -3.34 -4.66 17.73
C PRO A 36 -2.15 -4.54 18.69
N ALA A 37 -1.76 -5.64 19.35
CA ALA A 37 -0.62 -5.72 20.24
C ALA A 37 0.73 -5.54 19.50
N GLN A 38 0.87 -6.08 18.28
CA GLN A 38 2.09 -5.92 17.48
C GLN A 38 2.28 -4.47 16.99
N LEU A 39 1.18 -3.74 16.74
CA LEU A 39 1.23 -2.31 16.42
C LEU A 39 1.69 -1.44 17.60
N SER A 40 1.45 -1.89 18.84
CA SER A 40 1.81 -1.15 20.05
C SER A 40 3.31 -1.18 20.36
N ASP A 41 4.09 -2.11 19.81
CA ASP A 41 5.54 -2.20 20.11
C ASP A 41 6.42 -1.55 19.04
N ILE A 42 5.82 -0.96 18.01
CA ILE A 42 6.55 -0.21 16.99
C ILE A 42 7.05 1.09 17.62
N SER A 43 8.37 1.17 17.81
CA SER A 43 9.01 2.40 18.29
C SER A 43 9.19 3.41 17.15
N VAL A 44 8.71 4.63 17.36
CA VAL A 44 8.86 5.78 16.45
C VAL A 44 9.56 6.93 17.18
N SER A 45 10.45 7.65 16.50
CA SER A 45 11.19 8.78 17.08
C SER A 45 10.85 10.13 16.44
N ILE A 46 9.89 10.15 15.49
CA ILE A 46 9.70 11.27 14.56
C ILE A 46 9.00 12.46 15.22
N ALA A 47 8.00 12.20 16.08
CA ALA A 47 7.20 13.27 16.70
C ALA A 47 7.86 13.93 17.93
N SER A 48 8.71 13.22 18.67
CA SER A 48 9.27 13.71 19.95
C SER A 48 10.79 13.81 20.00
N GLY A 49 11.50 13.50 18.90
CA GLY A 49 12.97 13.42 18.88
C GLY A 49 13.56 12.37 19.83
N THR A 50 12.70 11.53 20.42
CA THR A 50 13.01 10.51 21.42
C THR A 50 12.19 9.27 21.06
N LEU A 51 12.79 8.08 21.18
CA LEU A 51 12.10 6.82 20.89
C LEU A 51 10.92 6.63 21.84
N LYS A 52 9.71 6.54 21.28
CA LYS A 52 8.49 6.20 22.00
C LYS A 52 7.74 5.13 21.23
N SER A 53 7.00 4.28 21.95
CA SER A 53 6.03 3.38 21.33
C SER A 53 4.98 4.19 20.57
N LEU A 54 4.53 3.66 19.42
CA LEU A 54 3.49 4.25 18.57
C LEU A 54 2.23 4.63 19.35
N SER A 55 1.83 3.80 20.33
CA SER A 55 0.65 4.04 21.18
C SER A 55 0.81 5.24 22.14
N HIS A 56 2.05 5.71 22.34
CA HIS A 56 2.38 6.90 23.14
C HIS A 56 2.81 8.11 22.29
N SER A 57 2.57 8.09 20.98
CA SER A 57 2.82 9.27 20.13
C SER A 57 1.83 10.40 20.46
N ALA A 58 2.34 11.62 20.64
CA ALA A 58 1.52 12.80 20.95
C ALA A 58 0.77 13.36 19.72
N ALA A 59 1.03 12.82 18.52
CA ALA A 59 0.43 13.24 17.27
C ALA A 59 -0.03 12.02 16.45
N VAL A 60 -0.98 12.24 15.54
CA VAL A 60 -1.43 11.21 14.58
C VAL A 60 -0.22 10.72 13.79
N THR A 61 0.05 9.42 13.86
CA THR A 61 1.22 8.78 13.25
C THR A 61 0.75 7.57 12.46
N SER A 62 1.18 7.47 11.20
CA SER A 62 1.02 6.28 10.36
C SER A 62 2.38 5.65 10.16
N VAL A 63 2.44 4.32 10.12
CA VAL A 63 3.67 3.57 9.83
C VAL A 63 3.35 2.61 8.69
N ILE A 64 4.20 2.61 7.67
CA ILE A 64 4.08 1.69 6.53
C ILE A 64 5.34 0.83 6.50
N THR A 65 5.19 -0.48 6.63
CA THR A 65 6.31 -1.45 6.65
C THR A 65 6.71 -1.88 5.24
N ALA A 66 7.93 -2.41 5.08
CA ALA A 66 8.37 -2.99 3.81
C ALA A 66 7.43 -4.08 3.26
N GLU A 67 6.83 -4.90 4.14
CA GLU A 67 5.85 -5.92 3.75
C GLU A 67 4.56 -5.31 3.22
N GLN A 68 4.10 -4.22 3.85
CA GLN A 68 2.96 -3.45 3.35
C GLN A 68 3.27 -2.80 2.00
N ILE A 69 4.46 -2.20 1.84
CA ILE A 69 4.91 -1.63 0.57
C ILE A 69 4.91 -2.70 -0.54
N ALA A 70 5.48 -3.88 -0.25
CA ALA A 70 5.56 -4.97 -1.21
C ALA A 70 4.17 -5.51 -1.60
N SER A 71 3.24 -5.61 -0.64
CA SER A 71 1.87 -6.09 -0.91
C SER A 71 0.98 -5.07 -1.63
N MET A 72 1.27 -3.77 -1.53
CA MET A 72 0.56 -2.71 -2.27
C MET A 72 0.85 -2.73 -3.78
N GLY A 73 1.99 -3.26 -4.21
CA GLY A 73 2.45 -3.17 -5.59
C GLY A 73 2.84 -1.75 -6.02
N ALA A 74 3.06 -0.84 -5.06
CA ALA A 74 3.54 0.50 -5.33
C ALA A 74 4.96 0.45 -5.89
N THR A 75 5.24 1.30 -6.87
CA THR A 75 6.53 1.41 -7.56
C THR A 75 7.24 2.72 -7.25
N GLU A 76 6.49 3.74 -6.84
CA GLU A 76 7.02 5.05 -6.44
C GLU A 76 6.57 5.46 -5.03
N LEU A 77 7.42 6.24 -4.35
CA LEU A 77 7.15 6.72 -2.99
C LEU A 77 5.81 7.47 -2.88
N HIS A 78 5.46 8.25 -3.91
CA HIS A 78 4.26 9.07 -3.88
C HIS A 78 2.98 8.22 -3.89
N GLU A 79 3.00 7.05 -4.55
CA GLU A 79 1.87 6.10 -4.55
C GLU A 79 1.64 5.52 -3.16
N ILE A 80 2.73 5.20 -2.44
CA ILE A 80 2.67 4.74 -1.06
C ILE A 80 2.07 5.83 -0.16
N LEU A 81 2.54 7.07 -0.32
CA LEU A 81 2.10 8.20 0.50
C LEU A 81 0.64 8.59 0.25
N GLU A 82 0.10 8.39 -0.95
CA GLU A 82 -1.32 8.61 -1.27
C GLU A 82 -2.26 7.67 -0.49
N THR A 83 -1.75 6.55 0.02
CA THR A 83 -2.54 5.64 0.87
C THR A 83 -2.79 6.19 2.29
N VAL A 84 -2.04 7.22 2.71
CA VAL A 84 -2.13 7.76 4.07
C VAL A 84 -3.36 8.66 4.19
N PRO A 85 -4.29 8.40 5.14
CA PRO A 85 -5.49 9.22 5.30
C PRO A 85 -5.15 10.68 5.58
N GLY A 86 -5.75 11.58 4.79
CA GLY A 86 -5.54 13.02 4.92
C GLY A 86 -4.21 13.52 4.32
N MET A 87 -3.48 12.66 3.60
CA MET A 87 -2.40 13.05 2.70
C MET A 87 -2.90 13.08 1.25
N HIS A 88 -2.38 14.00 0.46
CA HIS A 88 -2.66 14.06 -0.98
C HIS A 88 -1.44 14.55 -1.76
N VAL A 89 -1.10 13.82 -2.81
CA VAL A 89 -0.01 14.05 -3.74
C VAL A 89 -0.53 14.80 -4.97
N THR A 90 0.25 15.79 -5.39
CA THR A 90 0.00 16.52 -6.64
C THR A 90 1.31 16.71 -7.40
N ILE A 91 1.22 16.95 -8.70
CA ILE A 91 2.39 17.28 -9.52
C ILE A 91 2.49 18.80 -9.64
N GLN A 92 3.66 19.35 -9.34
CA GLN A 92 3.93 20.77 -9.47
C GLN A 92 4.09 21.15 -10.95
N PRO A 93 3.31 22.11 -11.48
CA PRO A 93 3.28 22.37 -12.93
C PRO A 93 4.60 22.84 -13.56
N VAL A 94 5.48 23.45 -12.77
CA VAL A 94 6.72 24.07 -13.27
C VAL A 94 7.90 23.09 -13.20
N THR A 95 8.03 22.37 -12.09
CA THR A 95 9.17 21.49 -11.83
C THR A 95 8.89 20.03 -12.17
N ASN A 96 7.61 19.66 -12.41
CA ASN A 96 7.15 18.27 -12.49
C ASN A 96 7.52 17.41 -11.28
N ASP A 97 7.70 18.06 -10.12
CA ASP A 97 8.01 17.41 -8.86
C ASP A 97 6.73 17.07 -8.09
N TYR A 98 6.80 16.08 -7.20
CA TYR A 98 5.68 15.68 -6.35
C TYR A 98 5.58 16.60 -5.12
N SER A 99 4.41 17.22 -4.96
CA SER A 99 4.06 18.10 -3.85
C SER A 99 3.03 17.42 -2.94
N TYR A 100 3.34 17.37 -1.64
CA TYR A 100 2.58 16.62 -0.64
C TYR A 100 1.74 17.57 0.22
N SER A 101 0.43 17.39 0.28
CA SER A 101 -0.43 18.18 1.17
C SER A 101 -1.00 17.31 2.27
N MET A 102 -1.14 17.88 3.48
CA MET A 102 -1.68 17.18 4.64
C MET A 102 -2.82 18.00 5.23
N ARG A 103 -3.96 17.35 5.50
CA ARG A 103 -5.16 17.98 6.11
C ARG A 103 -5.65 19.24 5.38
N GLY A 104 -5.47 19.29 4.06
CA GLY A 104 -5.83 20.44 3.22
C GLY A 104 -4.89 21.64 3.31
N MET A 105 -3.79 21.57 4.08
CA MET A 105 -2.77 22.62 4.10
C MET A 105 -1.89 22.51 2.85
N ARG A 106 -1.85 23.59 2.07
CA ARG A 106 -1.09 23.67 0.83
C ARG A 106 -0.61 25.10 0.60
N ASN A 107 0.59 25.23 0.05
CA ASN A 107 1.10 26.44 -0.57
C ASN A 107 1.83 26.09 -1.88
N ASP A 108 2.27 27.10 -2.63
CA ASP A 108 2.85 26.90 -3.96
C ASP A 108 4.22 26.21 -3.96
N THR A 109 4.97 26.29 -2.85
CA THR A 109 6.33 25.76 -2.71
C THR A 109 6.40 24.47 -1.89
N ASN A 110 5.26 24.00 -1.39
CA ASN A 110 5.15 22.91 -0.44
C ASN A 110 5.90 23.09 0.91
N SER A 111 6.27 24.32 1.31
CA SER A 111 7.15 24.55 2.48
C SER A 111 6.57 24.15 3.85
N GLU A 112 5.29 23.77 3.89
CA GLU A 112 4.59 23.24 5.08
C GLU A 112 5.04 21.81 5.45
N VAL A 113 5.65 21.09 4.51
CA VAL A 113 6.02 19.67 4.68
C VAL A 113 7.53 19.51 4.90
N LEU A 114 7.89 18.63 5.83
CA LEU A 114 9.27 18.22 6.09
C LEU A 114 9.44 16.73 5.75
N LEU A 115 10.28 16.43 4.75
CA LEU A 115 10.71 15.06 4.48
C LEU A 115 12.04 14.81 5.18
N MET A 116 12.12 13.67 5.86
CA MET A 116 13.33 13.20 6.51
C MET A 116 13.65 11.80 6.01
N MET A 117 14.93 11.54 5.81
CA MET A 117 15.46 10.22 5.51
C MET A 117 16.43 9.87 6.63
N ASN A 118 16.18 8.76 7.33
CA ASN A 118 17.00 8.29 8.45
C ASN A 118 17.29 9.38 9.51
N GLY A 119 16.30 10.19 9.84
CA GLY A 119 16.42 11.26 10.84
C GLY A 119 17.13 12.53 10.37
N THR A 120 17.56 12.60 9.10
CA THR A 120 18.16 13.79 8.50
C THR A 120 17.20 14.40 7.49
N ARG A 121 17.14 15.75 7.41
CA ARG A 121 16.34 16.44 6.40
C ARG A 121 16.72 15.96 5.01
N PHE A 122 15.72 15.55 4.25
CA PHE A 122 15.85 15.17 2.84
C PHE A 122 15.22 16.22 1.91
N SER A 123 14.20 16.96 2.40
CA SER A 123 13.59 18.04 1.63
C SER A 123 14.50 19.26 1.49
N VAL A 124 14.28 20.03 0.43
CA VAL A 124 14.98 21.30 0.21
C VAL A 124 14.55 22.32 1.28
N PRO A 125 15.42 23.15 1.89
CA PRO A 125 15.02 24.02 3.00
C PRO A 125 13.85 25.00 2.71
N GLN A 126 13.59 25.30 1.44
CA GLN A 126 12.51 26.18 0.98
C GLN A 126 11.37 25.44 0.26
N GLN A 127 11.44 24.11 0.14
CA GLN A 127 10.42 23.29 -0.51
C GLN A 127 10.14 22.03 0.31
N GLY A 128 8.88 21.62 0.42
CA GLY A 128 8.55 20.35 1.10
C GLY A 128 8.84 19.12 0.27
N THR A 129 9.29 19.30 -0.96
CA THR A 129 9.60 18.21 -1.87
C THR A 129 11.03 17.74 -1.70
N HIS A 130 11.30 16.56 -2.23
CA HIS A 130 12.67 16.06 -2.38
C HIS A 130 13.32 16.73 -3.60
N MET A 131 14.64 16.56 -3.77
CA MET A 131 15.31 17.15 -4.91
C MET A 131 14.81 16.54 -6.23
N ALA A 132 14.32 17.38 -7.15
CA ALA A 132 13.82 16.94 -8.45
C ALA A 132 14.82 16.02 -9.18
N GLY A 133 14.32 14.90 -9.69
CA GLY A 133 15.13 13.87 -10.37
C GLY A 133 15.77 12.83 -9.43
N MET A 134 15.62 12.97 -8.11
CA MET A 134 16.05 11.94 -7.15
C MET A 134 14.95 10.90 -6.94
N VAL A 135 15.03 9.78 -7.64
CA VAL A 135 14.12 8.65 -7.40
C VAL A 135 14.59 7.86 -6.19
N ILE A 136 13.71 7.61 -5.24
CA ILE A 136 13.93 6.66 -4.14
C ILE A 136 13.31 5.33 -4.57
N PRO A 137 14.11 4.29 -4.82
CA PRO A 137 13.58 2.97 -5.11
C PRO A 137 12.84 2.42 -3.88
N VAL A 138 11.58 2.05 -4.05
CA VAL A 138 10.71 1.59 -2.96
C VAL A 138 11.24 0.31 -2.30
N GLU A 139 11.98 -0.50 -3.05
CA GLU A 139 12.67 -1.70 -2.57
C GLU A 139 13.76 -1.42 -1.52
N ASN A 140 14.27 -0.18 -1.47
CA ASN A 140 15.28 0.23 -0.48
C ASN A 140 14.66 0.82 0.79
N ILE A 141 13.33 0.85 0.89
CA ILE A 141 12.61 1.44 2.03
C ILE A 141 12.23 0.34 3.01
N GLN A 142 12.83 0.36 4.21
CA GLN A 142 12.45 -0.57 5.28
C GLN A 142 11.11 -0.18 5.94
N ARG A 143 10.89 1.13 6.13
CA ARG A 143 9.65 1.69 6.64
C ARG A 143 9.53 3.17 6.25
N ILE A 144 8.30 3.67 6.25
CA ILE A 144 7.96 5.09 6.24
C ILE A 144 7.31 5.45 7.58
#